data_AF-A0AB73KU34-F1
#
_entry.id   AF-A0AB73KU34-F1
#
_cell.length_a   1.000
_cell.length_b   1.000
_cell.length_c   1.000
_cell.angle_alpha   90.00
_cell.angle_beta   90.00
_cell.angle_gamma   90.00
#
_symmetry.space_group_name_H-M   'P 1'
#
loop_
_entity.id
_entity.type
_entity.pdbx_description
1 polymer ?
#
loop_
_entity_poly.entity_id
_entity_poly.type
_entity_poly.pdbx_seq_one_letter_code
_entity_poly.pdbx_strand_id
1 'polypeptide(L)'
;MFSHRTEPVVESARPSHMLLIKLRRAVSVAVLAASLTALSTGCGQDRSATGAPPSDSAGGDHSPSTSGTGVPPSTGGSPSGSPSSAGTATTPVQSGAHGIESRVVYLSAGVRRPPAVHSVVNSELELSRFPSWFAGSDPAAAREIAQRTQKTDFSRNVLVGWVETTGCSQATGAALLASGDRLTLGVSQPKPKPECLVAYQVTVVFEVPRDRMPKHPVFGTGGAAATAPSPGTTVAFTYLNGATAQSQGLKGSEVTQPAQLNAYLAGLPAAGASAVRTQLAAHSPKSGERRFGFKLSGCRSTGAALLITPEGRVSASPTGGENIRCIRPEIYAAVLAVPVNVLPTRVTAID
;
A
#
# COMPACT_ATOMS: atom_id res chain seq x y z
N MET A 1 -37.43 4.84 -54.42
CA MET A 1 -37.28 6.09 -55.18
C MET A 1 -37.06 7.21 -54.16
N PHE A 2 -35.94 7.93 -54.29
CA PHE A 2 -35.52 9.15 -53.56
C PHE A 2 -36.64 10.24 -53.57
N SER A 3 -36.72 11.29 -52.75
CA SER A 3 -35.75 12.03 -51.93
C SER A 3 -36.46 13.12 -51.08
N HIS A 4 -35.70 13.66 -50.12
CA HIS A 4 -35.71 15.04 -49.57
C HIS A 4 -36.87 15.60 -48.70
N ARG A 5 -36.64 15.54 -47.37
CA ARG A 5 -36.29 16.66 -46.46
C ARG A 5 -36.81 18.08 -46.78
N THR A 6 -37.62 18.62 -45.86
CA THR A 6 -37.58 20.03 -45.43
C THR A 6 -38.12 20.18 -43.99
N GLU A 7 -37.29 20.63 -43.05
CA GLU A 7 -37.72 21.22 -41.78
C GLU A 7 -38.19 22.67 -42.00
N PRO A 8 -38.95 23.22 -41.05
CA PRO A 8 -38.49 24.48 -40.47
C PRO A 8 -38.44 24.44 -38.93
N VAL A 9 -37.42 25.13 -38.41
CA VAL A 9 -37.18 25.44 -36.99
C VAL A 9 -37.65 26.88 -36.72
N VAL A 10 -37.76 27.20 -35.42
CA VAL A 10 -37.85 28.50 -34.70
C VAL A 10 -39.25 29.16 -34.68
N GLU A 11 -39.78 29.70 -33.57
CA GLU A 11 -39.16 30.24 -32.35
C GLU A 11 -40.19 30.47 -31.21
N SER A 12 -39.73 30.22 -29.97
CA SER A 12 -40.00 30.94 -28.70
C SER A 12 -41.43 31.15 -28.14
N ALA A 13 -41.63 30.65 -26.91
CA ALA A 13 -42.12 31.48 -25.79
C ALA A 13 -41.76 30.85 -24.43
N ARG A 14 -41.07 31.62 -23.58
CA ARG A 14 -40.85 31.37 -22.13
C ARG A 14 -42.15 31.60 -21.33
N PRO A 15 -42.26 31.03 -20.12
CA PRO A 15 -42.12 31.86 -18.90
C PRO A 15 -41.24 31.15 -17.83
N SER A 16 -40.30 31.78 -17.13
CA SER A 16 -40.38 32.92 -16.18
C SER A 16 -41.18 32.65 -14.91
N HIS A 17 -40.61 31.89 -13.95
CA HIS A 17 -40.80 32.02 -12.50
C HIS A 17 -39.58 31.35 -11.84
N MET A 18 -38.47 32.02 -11.48
CA MET A 18 -38.29 33.04 -10.43
C MET A 18 -38.90 32.63 -9.07
N LEU A 19 -38.20 31.75 -8.34
CA LEU A 19 -38.35 31.65 -6.88
C LEU A 19 -37.03 32.07 -6.22
N LEU A 20 -37.02 33.34 -5.81
CA LEU A 20 -36.07 33.94 -4.88
C LEU A 20 -36.31 33.35 -3.48
N ILE A 21 -35.46 32.43 -3.02
CA ILE A 21 -35.37 32.14 -1.59
C ILE A 21 -34.25 33.01 -1.01
N LYS A 22 -34.71 34.05 -0.31
CA LYS A 22 -33.90 35.04 0.40
C LYS A 22 -32.97 34.39 1.43
N LEU A 23 -31.76 34.96 1.49
CA LEU A 23 -30.79 34.84 2.57
C LEU A 23 -31.46 34.97 3.95
N ARG A 24 -31.10 34.06 4.87
CA ARG A 24 -30.81 34.43 6.25
C ARG A 24 -29.41 33.97 6.61
N ARG A 25 -28.52 34.97 6.72
CA ARG A 25 -27.25 34.89 7.45
C ARG A 25 -27.56 34.46 8.89
N ALA A 26 -27.03 33.32 9.31
CA ALA A 26 -26.77 33.07 10.72
C ALA A 26 -25.24 33.03 10.87
N VAL A 27 -24.72 34.16 11.33
CA VAL A 27 -23.35 34.32 11.80
C VAL A 27 -23.33 33.76 13.22
N SER A 28 -22.65 32.64 13.45
CA SER A 28 -22.29 32.22 14.80
C SER A 28 -20.77 32.31 14.91
N VAL A 29 -20.34 33.47 15.40
CA VAL A 29 -19.01 33.71 15.95
C VAL A 29 -18.98 33.02 17.32
N ALA A 30 -18.07 32.07 17.52
CA ALA A 30 -17.63 31.66 18.85
C ALA A 30 -16.12 31.88 18.91
N VAL A 31 -15.74 32.89 19.69
CA VAL A 31 -14.35 33.25 20.01
C VAL A 31 -13.86 32.39 21.18
N LEU A 32 -12.58 32.04 21.09
CA LEU A 32 -11.66 31.36 22.02
C LEU A 32 -11.95 31.42 23.53
N ALA A 33 -11.54 30.34 24.21
CA ALA A 33 -10.58 30.46 25.32
C ALA A 33 -9.58 29.29 25.30
N ALA A 34 -8.30 29.65 25.27
CA ALA A 34 -7.17 28.75 25.43
C ALA A 34 -6.92 28.48 26.92
N SER A 35 -6.34 27.33 27.24
CA SER A 35 -5.58 27.15 28.48
C SER A 35 -4.37 26.29 28.16
N LEU A 36 -3.24 26.96 27.90
CA LEU A 36 -1.90 26.42 28.12
C LEU A 36 -1.56 26.64 29.60
N THR A 37 -1.15 25.58 30.27
CA THR A 37 -0.11 25.66 31.30
C THR A 37 0.85 24.51 31.10
N ALA A 38 2.06 24.90 30.70
CA ALA A 38 3.26 24.10 30.73
C ALA A 38 3.75 23.95 32.17
N LEU A 39 4.35 22.81 32.51
CA LEU A 39 5.54 22.77 33.36
C LEU A 39 6.52 21.74 32.80
N SER A 40 7.66 22.29 32.41
CA SER A 40 8.91 21.68 31.98
C SER A 40 9.75 21.19 33.16
N THR A 41 10.89 20.57 32.81
CA THR A 41 12.10 20.23 33.60
C THR A 41 12.11 18.81 34.21
N GLY A 42 13.20 18.04 34.11
CA GLY A 42 14.59 18.40 33.81
C GLY A 42 15.47 17.24 33.33
N CYS A 43 16.64 17.65 32.87
CA CYS A 43 17.81 16.86 32.47
C CYS A 43 18.40 16.05 33.62
N GLY A 44 19.23 15.04 33.30
CA GLY A 44 20.35 14.65 34.16
C GLY A 44 20.59 13.15 34.25
N GLN A 45 21.66 12.69 33.61
CA GLN A 45 22.33 11.42 33.90
C GLN A 45 22.82 11.38 35.35
N ASP A 46 22.73 10.22 36.02
CA ASP A 46 23.89 9.70 36.75
C ASP A 46 23.80 8.21 37.11
N ARG A 47 24.99 7.68 37.38
CA ARG A 47 25.46 6.29 37.39
C ARG A 47 25.17 5.48 38.66
N SER A 48 25.19 4.16 38.47
CA SER A 48 25.77 3.09 39.32
C SER A 48 25.01 2.47 40.51
N ALA A 49 24.71 1.19 40.31
CA ALA A 49 25.10 0.00 41.09
C ALA A 49 24.63 -0.19 42.55
N THR A 50 24.09 -1.40 42.81
CA THR A 50 24.34 -2.37 43.92
C THR A 50 23.12 -3.30 43.96
N GLY A 51 23.16 -4.63 43.97
CA GLY A 51 24.20 -5.65 43.95
C GLY A 51 23.49 -7.02 43.91
N ALA A 52 24.12 -8.00 43.28
CA ALA A 52 23.93 -9.42 43.59
C ALA A 52 25.24 -9.88 44.27
N PRO A 53 25.18 -10.83 45.23
CA PRO A 53 25.95 -12.08 45.03
C PRO A 53 25.38 -13.29 45.84
N PRO A 54 26.05 -14.47 45.91
CA PRO A 54 26.59 -15.31 44.82
C PRO A 54 26.41 -16.84 45.09
N SER A 55 27.06 -17.67 44.24
CA SER A 55 27.79 -18.93 44.52
C SER A 55 27.43 -20.03 43.51
N ASP A 56 28.30 -20.93 43.08
CA ASP A 56 29.74 -20.97 42.82
C ASP A 56 29.97 -22.25 42.00
N SER A 57 31.14 -22.36 41.36
CA SER A 57 31.51 -23.42 40.41
C SER A 57 32.26 -24.60 41.07
N ALA A 58 32.25 -25.78 40.45
CA ALA A 58 33.44 -26.60 40.09
C ALA A 58 33.27 -28.14 40.20
N GLY A 59 33.92 -28.84 39.26
CA GLY A 59 34.28 -30.28 39.31
C GLY A 59 33.28 -31.17 38.57
N GLY A 60 33.64 -32.00 37.59
CA GLY A 60 34.90 -32.73 37.38
C GLY A 60 34.51 -34.20 37.14
N ASP A 61 35.00 -34.74 36.02
CA ASP A 61 34.83 -36.08 35.44
C ASP A 61 34.38 -37.23 36.35
N HIS A 62 33.58 -38.17 35.81
CA HIS A 62 33.76 -39.64 35.88
C HIS A 62 32.70 -40.35 34.99
N SER A 63 33.17 -41.18 34.05
CA SER A 63 32.47 -42.34 33.46
C SER A 63 32.87 -43.59 34.28
N PRO A 64 32.13 -44.72 34.32
CA PRO A 64 31.75 -45.49 33.12
C PRO A 64 30.46 -46.38 33.18
N SER A 65 30.13 -46.97 32.02
CA SER A 65 29.44 -48.28 31.82
C SER A 65 27.96 -48.41 32.28
N THR A 66 27.01 -49.02 31.58
CA THR A 66 27.02 -50.18 30.64
C THR A 66 25.62 -50.35 30.03
N SER A 67 25.56 -50.89 28.80
CA SER A 67 24.51 -51.79 28.24
C SER A 67 23.05 -51.29 28.14
N GLY A 68 22.31 -51.41 27.04
CA GLY A 68 22.46 -52.10 25.77
C GLY A 68 21.07 -52.21 25.10
N THR A 69 21.04 -52.41 23.78
CA THR A 69 19.93 -52.99 22.94
C THR A 69 18.57 -52.27 22.94
N GLY A 70 17.85 -52.02 21.84
CA GLY A 70 17.97 -52.34 20.42
C GLY A 70 16.75 -51.71 19.68
N VAL A 71 16.89 -51.46 18.38
CA VAL A 71 15.84 -51.10 17.40
C VAL A 71 15.42 -52.45 16.74
N PRO A 72 14.21 -52.73 16.19
CA PRO A 72 13.44 -51.90 15.25
C PRO A 72 11.88 -52.13 15.26
N PRO A 73 11.09 -52.03 14.16
CA PRO A 73 10.04 -51.02 13.96
C PRO A 73 8.60 -51.59 13.89
N SER A 74 7.57 -50.74 13.87
CA SER A 74 6.18 -51.11 13.49
C SER A 74 5.53 -49.89 12.82
N THR A 75 5.38 -49.84 11.50
CA THR A 75 4.24 -50.32 10.66
C THR A 75 2.85 -49.85 11.09
N GLY A 76 2.25 -49.02 10.22
CA GLY A 76 0.83 -49.09 9.85
C GLY A 76 -0.16 -48.32 10.73
N GLY A 77 -0.71 -47.24 10.19
CA GLY A 77 -1.89 -46.60 10.77
C GLY A 77 -2.30 -45.30 10.09
N SER A 78 -2.95 -45.40 8.92
CA SER A 78 -3.75 -44.31 8.36
C SER A 78 -4.87 -43.91 9.32
N PRO A 79 -5.19 -42.61 9.42
CA PRO A 79 -6.56 -42.19 9.64
C PRO A 79 -7.07 -41.50 8.37
N SER A 80 -7.90 -42.22 7.61
CA SER A 80 -8.92 -41.59 6.76
C SER A 80 -9.87 -40.82 7.69
N GLY A 81 -9.87 -39.50 7.53
CA GLY A 81 -10.83 -38.61 8.18
C GLY A 81 -11.21 -37.52 7.19
N SER A 82 -12.23 -37.79 6.38
CA SER A 82 -12.91 -36.76 5.58
C SER A 82 -13.51 -35.70 6.51
N PRO A 83 -13.24 -34.40 6.29
CA PRO A 83 -14.12 -33.36 6.80
C PRO A 83 -15.23 -33.10 5.79
N SER A 84 -16.45 -33.36 6.22
CA SER A 84 -17.68 -32.96 5.56
C SER A 84 -17.66 -31.49 5.12
N SER A 85 -18.17 -31.27 3.93
CA SER A 85 -18.31 -30.00 3.22
C SER A 85 -18.96 -28.90 4.05
N ALA A 86 -18.16 -27.96 4.57
CA ALA A 86 -18.61 -26.59 4.82
C ALA A 86 -18.20 -25.74 3.61
N GLY A 87 -19.21 -25.16 2.94
CA GLY A 87 -19.09 -24.51 1.63
C GLY A 87 -18.04 -23.39 1.60
N THR A 88 -16.83 -23.76 1.17
CA THR A 88 -15.80 -22.82 0.75
C THR A 88 -16.14 -22.42 -0.68
N ALA A 89 -16.43 -21.15 -0.91
CA ALA A 89 -16.60 -20.64 -2.26
C ALA A 89 -15.20 -20.41 -2.83
N THR A 90 -14.73 -21.32 -3.68
CA THR A 90 -13.52 -21.12 -4.47
C THR A 90 -13.89 -20.29 -5.70
N THR A 91 -13.13 -19.24 -5.98
CA THR A 91 -13.27 -18.48 -7.24
C THR A 91 -13.12 -19.43 -8.43
N PRO A 92 -13.89 -19.29 -9.54
CA PRO A 92 -13.81 -20.22 -10.66
C PRO A 92 -12.39 -20.27 -11.23
N VAL A 93 -11.75 -21.43 -11.12
CA VAL A 93 -10.47 -21.70 -11.76
C VAL A 93 -10.71 -21.72 -13.27
N GLN A 94 -10.06 -20.83 -14.02
CA GLN A 94 -10.09 -20.84 -15.48
C GLN A 94 -9.57 -22.19 -15.99
N SER A 95 -10.30 -22.83 -16.93
CA SER A 95 -9.85 -24.08 -17.55
C SER A 95 -8.42 -23.93 -18.10
N GLY A 96 -7.50 -24.79 -17.65
CA GLY A 96 -6.08 -24.75 -18.02
C GLY A 96 -5.16 -23.98 -17.06
N ALA A 97 -5.67 -23.43 -15.96
CA ALA A 97 -4.83 -22.91 -14.88
C ALA A 97 -4.37 -24.04 -13.94
N HIS A 98 -3.10 -24.06 -13.56
CA HIS A 98 -2.53 -25.00 -12.59
C HIS A 98 -1.96 -24.24 -11.40
N GLY A 99 -1.93 -24.90 -10.23
CA GLY A 99 -1.32 -24.33 -9.03
C GLY A 99 0.19 -24.22 -9.17
N ILE A 100 0.74 -23.05 -8.81
CA ILE A 100 2.17 -22.89 -8.62
C ILE A 100 2.49 -23.31 -7.17
N GLU A 101 3.37 -24.30 -7.02
CA GLU A 101 3.94 -24.64 -5.73
C GLU A 101 4.67 -23.41 -5.16
N SER A 102 4.13 -22.87 -4.08
CA SER A 102 4.57 -21.61 -3.49
C SER A 102 4.31 -21.60 -2.00
N ARG A 103 5.14 -20.86 -1.26
CA ARG A 103 4.94 -20.63 0.16
C ARG A 103 4.26 -19.29 0.37
N VAL A 104 3.12 -19.27 1.03
CA VAL A 104 2.52 -18.02 1.51
C VAL A 104 3.35 -17.48 2.67
N VAL A 105 4.09 -16.39 2.44
CA VAL A 105 4.95 -15.76 3.45
C VAL A 105 4.24 -14.65 4.21
N TYR A 106 3.23 -14.04 3.60
CA TYR A 106 2.35 -13.08 4.25
C TYR A 106 0.94 -13.23 3.69
N LEU A 107 -0.06 -13.21 4.57
CA LEU A 107 -1.47 -13.11 4.19
C LEU A 107 -2.17 -12.26 5.25
N SER A 108 -2.86 -11.23 4.79
CA SER A 108 -3.78 -10.46 5.60
C SER A 108 -5.03 -10.20 4.78
N ALA A 109 -6.18 -10.36 5.40
CA ALA A 109 -7.46 -10.02 4.81
C ALA A 109 -8.18 -9.06 5.74
N GLY A 110 -8.64 -7.94 5.20
CA GLY A 110 -9.21 -6.88 6.02
C GLY A 110 -9.94 -5.84 5.19
N VAL A 111 -10.45 -4.82 5.88
CA VAL A 111 -11.16 -3.70 5.25
C VAL A 111 -10.23 -2.54 4.91
N ARG A 112 -8.98 -2.58 5.39
CA ARG A 112 -7.91 -1.69 4.93
C ARG A 112 -7.63 -2.05 3.47
N ARG A 113 -7.55 -1.04 2.61
CA ARG A 113 -7.32 -1.26 1.19
C ARG A 113 -6.04 -0.59 0.76
N PRO A 114 -4.87 -1.23 0.88
CA PRO A 114 -3.69 -0.72 0.20
C PRO A 114 -3.96 -0.61 -1.31
N PRO A 115 -3.13 0.14 -2.05
CA PRO A 115 -3.23 0.17 -3.51
C PRO A 115 -3.26 -1.25 -4.09
N ALA A 116 -4.08 -1.45 -5.13
CA ALA A 116 -4.09 -2.72 -5.85
C ALA A 116 -2.73 -2.90 -6.52
N VAL A 117 -1.89 -3.73 -5.91
CA VAL A 117 -0.50 -3.96 -6.30
C VAL A 117 -0.37 -5.41 -6.70
N HIS A 118 0.16 -5.61 -7.90
CA HIS A 118 0.46 -6.91 -8.47
C HIS A 118 1.92 -6.90 -8.87
N SER A 119 2.83 -7.36 -8.02
CA SER A 119 4.26 -7.19 -8.23
C SER A 119 4.98 -8.54 -8.25
N VAL A 120 5.97 -8.66 -9.11
CA VAL A 120 7.05 -9.65 -8.96
C VAL A 120 8.26 -8.91 -8.40
N VAL A 121 8.78 -9.39 -7.28
CA VAL A 121 9.96 -8.85 -6.59
C VAL A 121 11.10 -9.84 -6.80
N ASN A 122 12.08 -9.43 -7.57
CA ASN A 122 13.14 -10.29 -8.11
C ASN A 122 14.50 -10.10 -7.42
N SER A 123 14.61 -9.14 -6.50
CA SER A 123 15.87 -8.82 -5.82
C SER A 123 15.64 -8.21 -4.44
N GLU A 124 16.69 -8.24 -3.61
CA GLU A 124 16.70 -7.54 -2.32
C GLU A 124 16.44 -6.04 -2.47
N LEU A 125 16.94 -5.44 -3.55
CA LEU A 125 16.74 -4.03 -3.85
C LEU A 125 15.26 -3.70 -4.11
N GLU A 126 14.57 -4.54 -4.87
CA GLU A 126 13.13 -4.41 -5.09
C GLU A 126 12.35 -4.69 -3.80
N LEU A 127 12.80 -5.67 -3.00
CA LEU A 127 12.17 -5.98 -1.73
C LEU A 127 12.27 -4.81 -0.74
N SER A 128 13.38 -4.08 -0.72
CA SER A 128 13.53 -2.89 0.14
C SER A 128 12.49 -1.79 -0.14
N ARG A 129 11.87 -1.83 -1.34
CA ARG A 129 10.90 -0.84 -1.82
C ARG A 129 9.46 -1.33 -1.69
N PHE A 130 9.23 -2.63 -1.88
CA PHE A 130 7.88 -3.22 -1.93
C PHE A 130 7.00 -2.89 -0.71
N PRO A 131 7.47 -2.95 0.55
CA PRO A 131 6.69 -2.56 1.72
C PRO A 131 6.17 -1.12 1.71
N SER A 132 6.77 -0.21 0.93
CA SER A 132 6.35 1.19 0.87
C SER A 132 4.94 1.37 0.30
N TRP A 133 4.44 0.42 -0.49
CA TRP A 133 3.05 0.37 -0.94
C TRP A 133 2.04 0.37 0.22
N PHE A 134 2.45 -0.19 1.36
CA PHE A 134 1.60 -0.37 2.53
C PHE A 134 1.90 0.66 3.62
N ALA A 135 3.05 1.32 3.61
CA ALA A 135 3.52 2.14 4.73
C ALA A 135 2.55 3.26 5.17
N GLY A 136 1.74 3.80 4.25
CA GLY A 136 0.74 4.84 4.55
C GLY A 136 -0.65 4.32 4.97
N SER A 137 -1.06 3.16 4.48
CA SER A 137 -2.42 2.59 4.67
C SER A 137 -2.44 1.45 5.70
N ASP A 138 -1.37 0.66 5.74
CA ASP A 138 -1.13 -0.44 6.66
C ASP A 138 0.36 -0.55 7.06
N PRO A 139 0.84 0.30 7.99
CA PRO A 139 2.22 0.25 8.49
C PRO A 139 2.57 -1.09 9.17
N ALA A 140 1.57 -1.81 9.71
CA ALA A 140 1.79 -3.12 10.30
C ALA A 140 2.10 -4.15 9.22
N ALA A 141 1.32 -4.18 8.13
CA ALA A 141 1.61 -4.99 6.96
C ALA A 141 2.99 -4.68 6.37
N ALA A 142 3.34 -3.39 6.22
CA ALA A 142 4.66 -3.00 5.72
C ALA A 142 5.81 -3.63 6.55
N ARG A 143 5.73 -3.53 7.88
CA ARG A 143 6.74 -4.11 8.78
C ARG A 143 6.76 -5.63 8.74
N GLU A 144 5.59 -6.27 8.79
CA GLU A 144 5.50 -7.74 8.78
C GLU A 144 5.99 -8.34 7.46
N ILE A 145 5.61 -7.73 6.32
CA ILE A 145 6.12 -8.14 5.01
C ILE A 145 7.65 -8.04 5.02
N ALA A 146 8.20 -6.88 5.38
CA ALA A 146 9.66 -6.68 5.42
C ALA A 146 10.38 -7.71 6.31
N GLN A 147 9.84 -8.01 7.50
CA GLN A 147 10.42 -8.97 8.43
C GLN A 147 10.35 -10.41 7.89
N ARG A 148 9.20 -10.83 7.37
CA ARG A 148 8.97 -12.22 6.93
C ARG A 148 9.72 -12.56 5.64
N THR A 149 10.00 -11.58 4.80
CA THR A 149 10.68 -11.78 3.52
C THR A 149 12.17 -11.41 3.54
N GLN A 150 12.71 -10.90 4.66
CA GLN A 150 14.10 -10.44 4.75
C GLN A 150 15.13 -11.52 4.38
N LYS A 151 14.79 -12.80 4.60
CA LYS A 151 15.67 -13.95 4.36
C LYS A 151 15.42 -14.66 3.03
N THR A 152 14.62 -14.07 2.13
CA THR A 152 14.34 -14.69 0.84
C THR A 152 15.62 -14.80 0.02
N ASP A 153 15.97 -16.02 -0.36
CA ASP A 153 17.09 -16.29 -1.26
C ASP A 153 16.65 -15.99 -2.70
N PHE A 154 16.93 -14.77 -3.15
CA PHE A 154 16.56 -14.30 -4.49
C PHE A 154 17.34 -14.98 -5.62
N SER A 155 18.36 -15.80 -5.34
CA SER A 155 19.01 -16.62 -6.38
C SER A 155 18.12 -17.79 -6.82
N ARG A 156 17.29 -18.29 -5.91
CA ARG A 156 16.40 -19.45 -6.13
C ARG A 156 14.93 -19.07 -6.20
N ASN A 157 14.53 -17.98 -5.55
CA ASN A 157 13.14 -17.59 -5.41
C ASN A 157 12.86 -16.17 -5.91
N VAL A 158 11.60 -15.91 -6.18
CA VAL A 158 11.02 -14.58 -6.36
C VAL A 158 9.87 -14.41 -5.38
N LEU A 159 9.53 -13.17 -5.04
CA LEU A 159 8.30 -12.91 -4.30
C LEU A 159 7.23 -12.40 -5.26
N VAL A 160 6.00 -12.86 -5.09
CA VAL A 160 4.84 -12.37 -5.83
C VAL A 160 3.90 -11.72 -4.84
N GLY A 161 3.78 -10.39 -4.91
CA GLY A 161 2.85 -9.61 -4.11
C GLY A 161 1.54 -9.40 -4.85
N TRP A 162 0.41 -9.64 -4.18
CA TRP A 162 -0.92 -9.46 -4.75
C TRP A 162 -1.85 -8.78 -3.75
N VAL A 163 -2.49 -7.71 -4.18
CA VAL A 163 -3.55 -7.01 -3.44
C VAL A 163 -4.79 -6.94 -4.31
N GLU A 164 -5.88 -7.57 -3.87
CA GLU A 164 -7.17 -7.48 -4.57
C GLU A 164 -8.35 -7.49 -3.62
N THR A 165 -9.51 -7.06 -4.13
CA THR A 165 -10.77 -7.16 -3.38
C THR A 165 -11.32 -8.57 -3.43
N THR A 166 -11.72 -9.06 -2.26
CA THR A 166 -12.37 -10.36 -2.09
C THR A 166 -13.89 -10.23 -2.01
N GLY A 167 -14.41 -9.02 -2.30
CA GLY A 167 -15.81 -8.67 -2.15
C GLY A 167 -16.22 -8.65 -0.68
N CYS A 168 -17.34 -9.28 -0.36
CA CYS A 168 -18.03 -9.12 0.92
C CYS A 168 -17.68 -10.22 1.94
N SER A 169 -16.61 -10.95 1.68
CA SER A 169 -16.12 -12.02 2.55
C SER A 169 -14.62 -11.89 2.74
N GLN A 170 -14.16 -12.20 3.94
CA GLN A 170 -12.75 -12.17 4.27
C GLN A 170 -12.08 -13.44 3.75
N ALA A 171 -10.94 -13.28 3.06
CA ALA A 171 -10.12 -14.43 2.66
C ALA A 171 -9.57 -15.16 3.89
N THR A 172 -9.65 -16.49 3.85
CA THR A 172 -9.06 -17.40 4.83
C THR A 172 -7.84 -18.14 4.27
N GLY A 173 -7.61 -18.06 2.96
CA GLY A 173 -6.46 -18.64 2.30
C GLY A 173 -6.27 -18.10 0.89
N ALA A 174 -5.10 -18.33 0.33
CA ALA A 174 -4.72 -17.87 -1.00
C ALA A 174 -3.79 -18.87 -1.68
N ALA A 175 -3.91 -19.00 -3.00
CA ALA A 175 -3.06 -19.83 -3.84
C ALA A 175 -2.72 -19.08 -5.12
N LEU A 176 -1.46 -19.16 -5.55
CA LEU A 176 -1.03 -18.59 -6.82
C LEU A 176 -1.24 -19.63 -7.94
N LEU A 177 -1.92 -19.22 -9.00
CA LEU A 177 -2.25 -20.07 -10.14
C LEU A 177 -1.63 -19.50 -11.42
N ALA A 178 -1.19 -20.36 -12.33
CA ALA A 178 -0.64 -19.97 -13.64
C ALA A 178 -1.37 -20.62 -14.81
N SER A 179 -1.52 -19.87 -15.90
CA SER A 179 -1.95 -20.34 -17.22
C SER A 179 -1.10 -19.68 -18.29
N GLY A 180 -0.10 -20.41 -18.82
CA GLY A 180 0.98 -19.81 -19.61
C GLY A 180 1.74 -18.76 -18.80
N ASP A 181 1.90 -17.57 -19.36
CA ASP A 181 2.50 -16.42 -18.67
C ASP A 181 1.55 -15.69 -17.70
N ARG A 182 0.26 -16.07 -17.66
CA ARG A 182 -0.73 -15.40 -16.83
C ARG A 182 -0.76 -15.96 -15.43
N LEU A 183 -0.59 -15.09 -14.45
CA LEU A 183 -0.84 -15.35 -13.03
C LEU A 183 -2.26 -14.94 -12.65
N THR A 184 -2.87 -15.72 -11.78
CA THR A 184 -4.17 -15.44 -11.16
C THR A 184 -4.14 -15.78 -9.68
N LEU A 185 -4.89 -15.04 -8.87
CA LEU A 185 -5.06 -15.36 -7.46
C LEU A 185 -6.28 -16.25 -7.25
N GLY A 186 -6.06 -17.43 -6.69
CA GLY A 186 -7.12 -18.25 -6.10
C GLY A 186 -7.31 -17.85 -4.64
N VAL A 187 -8.53 -17.52 -4.24
CA VAL A 187 -8.86 -17.14 -2.87
C VAL A 187 -9.83 -18.15 -2.28
N SER A 188 -9.51 -18.62 -1.07
CA SER A 188 -10.43 -19.42 -0.25
C SER A 188 -11.11 -18.49 0.74
N GLN A 189 -12.45 -18.48 0.75
CA GLN A 189 -13.23 -17.67 1.66
C GLN A 189 -14.61 -18.29 1.95
N PRO A 190 -15.22 -17.97 3.11
CA PRO A 190 -16.61 -18.32 3.38
C PRO A 190 -17.54 -17.70 2.34
N LYS A 191 -18.71 -18.33 2.13
CA LYS A 191 -19.77 -17.73 1.31
C LYS A 191 -20.14 -16.35 1.86
N PRO A 192 -20.12 -15.28 1.04
CA PRO A 192 -20.50 -13.94 1.49
C PRO A 192 -21.96 -13.92 1.96
N LYS A 193 -22.22 -13.13 3.01
CA LYS A 193 -23.59 -12.84 3.44
C LYS A 193 -24.31 -11.99 2.37
N PRO A 194 -25.65 -12.03 2.30
CA PRO A 194 -26.41 -11.20 1.34
C PRO A 194 -26.16 -9.70 1.52
N GLU A 195 -25.96 -9.26 2.76
CA GLU A 195 -25.67 -7.88 3.09
C GLU A 195 -24.15 -7.61 3.04
N CYS A 196 -23.75 -6.60 2.28
CA CYS A 196 -22.36 -6.21 2.10
C CYS A 196 -22.15 -4.75 2.51
N LEU A 197 -21.79 -4.56 3.78
CA LEU A 197 -21.57 -3.22 4.33
C LEU A 197 -20.22 -2.63 3.93
N VAL A 198 -19.21 -3.49 3.72
CA VAL A 198 -17.87 -3.10 3.28
C VAL A 198 -17.23 -4.23 2.49
N ALA A 199 -16.54 -3.89 1.41
CA ALA A 199 -15.72 -4.85 0.68
C ALA A 199 -14.35 -5.02 1.35
N TYR A 200 -14.00 -6.29 1.58
CA TYR A 200 -12.70 -6.74 2.04
C TYR A 200 -11.68 -6.74 0.90
N GLN A 201 -10.42 -6.66 1.28
CA GLN A 201 -9.27 -6.95 0.44
C GLN A 201 -8.41 -8.01 1.10
N VAL A 202 -7.69 -8.74 0.25
CA VAL A 202 -6.58 -9.60 0.65
C VAL A 202 -5.28 -8.97 0.16
N THR A 203 -4.29 -8.94 1.05
CA THR A 203 -2.88 -8.73 0.71
C THR A 203 -2.17 -10.04 0.95
N VAL A 204 -1.53 -10.57 -0.08
CA VAL A 204 -0.76 -11.80 0.01
C VAL A 204 0.60 -11.62 -0.65
N VAL A 205 1.62 -12.22 -0.04
CA VAL A 205 2.95 -12.35 -0.63
C VAL A 205 3.29 -13.83 -0.67
N PHE A 206 3.58 -14.32 -1.87
CA PHE A 206 4.06 -15.67 -2.12
C PHE A 206 5.57 -15.64 -2.30
N GLU A 207 6.27 -16.64 -1.78
CA GLU A 207 7.62 -17.00 -2.18
C GLU A 207 7.53 -18.16 -3.17
N VAL A 208 8.05 -17.93 -4.38
CA VAL A 208 7.90 -18.81 -5.53
C VAL A 208 9.28 -19.22 -6.05
N PRO A 209 9.56 -20.51 -6.22
CA PRO A 209 10.78 -20.95 -6.89
C PRO A 209 10.86 -20.42 -8.33
N ARG A 210 12.03 -19.90 -8.72
CA ARG A 210 12.24 -19.26 -10.04
C ARG A 210 11.95 -20.19 -11.21
N ASP A 211 12.26 -21.47 -11.07
CA ASP A 211 12.01 -22.51 -12.07
C ASP A 211 10.51 -22.78 -12.30
N ARG A 212 9.66 -22.36 -11.36
CA ARG A 212 8.19 -22.47 -11.44
C ARG A 212 7.51 -21.19 -11.87
N MET A 213 8.26 -20.10 -11.96
CA MET A 213 7.74 -18.81 -12.39
C MET A 213 7.66 -18.74 -13.92
N PRO A 214 6.56 -18.25 -14.51
CA PRO A 214 6.53 -17.93 -15.92
C PRO A 214 7.63 -16.91 -16.28
N LYS A 215 8.13 -16.97 -17.53
CA LYS A 215 9.25 -16.12 -17.97
C LYS A 215 8.82 -14.65 -18.11
N HIS A 216 7.57 -14.41 -18.53
CA HIS A 216 7.04 -13.06 -18.74
C HIS A 216 5.71 -12.88 -18.01
N PRO A 217 5.72 -12.90 -16.66
CA PRO A 217 4.49 -12.96 -15.89
C PRO A 217 3.61 -11.73 -16.11
N VAL A 218 2.34 -11.98 -16.41
CA VAL A 218 1.27 -10.97 -16.49
C VAL A 218 0.16 -11.30 -15.51
N PHE A 219 -0.54 -10.30 -14.99
CA PHE A 219 -1.50 -10.45 -13.91
C PHE A 219 -2.95 -10.36 -14.39
N GLY A 220 -3.77 -11.30 -13.90
CA GLY A 220 -5.22 -11.30 -14.09
C GLY A 220 -5.67 -11.55 -15.53
N THR A 221 -6.97 -11.50 -15.75
CA THR A 221 -7.60 -11.80 -17.05
C THR A 221 -7.32 -10.75 -18.13
N GLY A 222 -7.00 -9.52 -17.73
CA GLY A 222 -6.61 -8.42 -18.63
C GLY A 222 -5.13 -8.40 -19.02
N GLY A 223 -4.28 -9.25 -18.42
CA GLY A 223 -2.84 -9.28 -18.73
C GLY A 223 -2.09 -8.03 -18.29
N ALA A 224 -2.46 -7.44 -17.14
CA ALA A 224 -1.79 -6.26 -16.62
C ALA A 224 -0.32 -6.59 -16.31
N ALA A 225 0.58 -5.69 -16.70
CA ALA A 225 1.98 -5.81 -16.32
C ALA A 225 2.13 -5.73 -14.79
N ALA A 226 3.20 -6.33 -14.27
CA ALA A 226 3.55 -6.20 -12.86
C ALA A 226 3.68 -4.72 -12.48
N THR A 227 2.93 -4.30 -11.46
CA THR A 227 3.19 -3.06 -10.75
C THR A 227 4.60 -3.13 -10.18
N ALA A 228 5.48 -2.21 -10.56
CA ALA A 228 6.79 -2.12 -9.94
C ALA A 228 6.62 -1.87 -8.42
N PRO A 229 7.51 -2.42 -7.56
CA PRO A 229 7.57 -2.03 -6.15
C PRO A 229 7.66 -0.50 -6.04
N SER A 230 6.83 0.12 -5.20
CA SER A 230 6.80 1.59 -5.07
C SER A 230 8.20 2.02 -4.66
N PRO A 231 8.90 2.79 -5.50
CA PRO A 231 10.29 3.12 -5.23
C PRO A 231 10.42 4.26 -4.22
N GLY A 232 9.30 4.90 -3.85
CA GLY A 232 9.28 6.11 -3.03
C GLY A 232 8.69 5.91 -1.64
N THR A 233 9.26 6.62 -0.67
CA THR A 233 8.71 6.81 0.68
C THR A 233 7.94 8.14 0.71
N THR A 234 6.71 8.15 1.22
CA THR A 234 6.02 9.42 1.52
C THR A 234 6.72 10.10 2.69
N VAL A 235 7.32 11.28 2.46
CA VAL A 235 8.04 12.07 3.48
C VAL A 235 7.26 13.30 3.91
N ALA A 236 6.28 13.74 3.11
CA ALA A 236 5.26 14.67 3.55
C ALA A 236 3.92 14.36 2.86
N PHE A 237 2.82 14.46 3.59
CA PHE A 237 1.47 14.34 3.11
C PHE A 237 0.53 15.20 3.95
N THR A 238 -0.25 16.07 3.30
CA THR A 238 -1.18 16.96 4.01
C THR A 238 -2.40 17.29 3.17
N TYR A 239 -3.55 17.40 3.85
CA TYR A 239 -4.80 17.87 3.26
C TYR A 239 -4.75 19.39 3.03
N LEU A 240 -5.12 19.81 1.83
CA LEU A 240 -5.17 21.22 1.44
C LEU A 240 -6.58 21.76 1.63
N ASN A 241 -6.88 22.17 2.86
CA ASN A 241 -8.17 22.79 3.17
C ASN A 241 -8.36 24.08 2.35
N GLY A 242 -9.50 24.19 1.66
CA GLY A 242 -9.84 25.37 0.87
C GLY A 242 -8.97 25.57 -0.38
N ALA A 243 -8.44 24.50 -0.97
CA ALA A 243 -7.67 24.55 -2.22
C ALA A 243 -8.36 25.44 -3.28
N THR A 244 -7.75 26.59 -3.60
CA THR A 244 -8.28 27.60 -4.52
C THR A 244 -7.85 27.32 -5.96
N ALA A 245 -8.35 28.11 -6.92
CA ALA A 245 -7.89 28.12 -8.31
C ALA A 245 -6.35 28.17 -8.46
N GLN A 246 -5.67 28.79 -7.50
CA GLN A 246 -4.20 28.92 -7.45
C GLN A 246 -3.49 27.56 -7.34
N SER A 247 -4.14 26.56 -6.74
CA SER A 247 -3.64 25.19 -6.67
C SER A 247 -4.04 24.32 -7.87
N GLN A 248 -4.94 24.78 -8.75
CA GLN A 248 -5.40 23.97 -9.89
C GLN A 248 -4.31 23.74 -10.94
N GLY A 249 -3.37 24.68 -11.11
CA GLY A 249 -2.25 24.56 -12.05
C GLY A 249 -0.98 23.88 -11.52
N LEU A 250 -0.93 23.51 -10.24
CA LEU A 250 0.26 22.87 -9.68
C LEU A 250 0.39 21.44 -10.24
N LYS A 251 1.48 21.22 -10.99
CA LYS A 251 1.87 19.94 -11.58
C LYS A 251 2.89 19.23 -10.72
N GLY A 252 2.99 17.91 -10.89
CA GLY A 252 4.09 17.10 -10.39
C GLY A 252 5.44 17.69 -10.78
N SER A 253 6.33 17.85 -9.80
CA SER A 253 7.67 18.39 -10.04
C SER A 253 8.71 17.75 -9.14
N GLU A 254 9.96 17.70 -9.60
CA GLU A 254 11.07 17.43 -8.70
C GLU A 254 11.21 18.58 -7.70
N VAL A 255 11.42 18.24 -6.43
CA VAL A 255 11.57 19.17 -5.29
C VAL A 255 12.80 18.82 -4.45
N THR A 256 13.79 18.17 -5.08
CA THR A 256 15.05 17.77 -4.43
C THR A 256 15.85 18.98 -3.98
N GLN A 257 15.91 20.03 -4.81
CA GLN A 257 16.68 21.25 -4.52
C GLN A 257 15.84 22.30 -3.78
N PRO A 258 16.44 23.14 -2.91
CA PRO A 258 15.72 24.16 -2.16
C PRO A 258 14.89 25.12 -3.02
N ALA A 259 15.42 25.54 -4.17
CA ALA A 259 14.70 26.43 -5.09
C ALA A 259 13.46 25.75 -5.70
N GLN A 260 13.58 24.47 -6.07
CA GLN A 260 12.47 23.67 -6.61
C GLN A 260 11.39 23.43 -5.54
N LEU A 261 11.80 23.10 -4.32
CA LEU A 261 10.88 22.97 -3.18
C LEU A 261 10.14 24.28 -2.91
N ASN A 262 10.84 25.41 -2.90
CA ASN A 262 10.20 26.71 -2.69
C ASN A 262 9.18 27.04 -3.80
N ALA A 263 9.49 26.73 -5.06
CA ALA A 263 8.55 26.90 -6.17
C ALA A 263 7.29 26.03 -6.01
N TYR A 264 7.45 24.76 -5.62
CA TYR A 264 6.34 23.86 -5.33
C TYR A 264 5.48 24.38 -4.16
N LEU A 265 6.11 24.78 -3.06
CA LEU A 265 5.43 25.32 -1.87
C LEU A 265 4.70 26.64 -2.15
N ALA A 266 5.21 27.46 -3.08
CA ALA A 266 4.56 28.72 -3.48
C ALA A 266 3.23 28.50 -4.23
N GLY A 267 3.04 27.34 -4.85
CA GLY A 267 1.76 26.97 -5.48
C GLY A 267 0.76 26.30 -4.53
N LEU A 268 1.11 26.14 -3.24
CA LEU A 268 0.22 25.59 -2.22
C LEU A 268 -0.41 26.70 -1.36
N PRO A 269 -1.62 26.47 -0.81
CA PRO A 269 -2.16 27.32 0.26
C PRO A 269 -1.18 27.42 1.43
N ALA A 270 -1.08 28.60 2.06
CA ALA A 270 -0.07 28.89 3.09
C ALA A 270 -0.03 27.86 4.24
N ALA A 271 -1.19 27.43 4.73
CA ALA A 271 -1.30 26.40 5.76
C ALA A 271 -0.74 25.04 5.29
N GLY A 272 -1.06 24.64 4.05
CA GLY A 272 -0.53 23.42 3.44
C GLY A 272 0.98 23.48 3.23
N ALA A 273 1.49 24.61 2.72
CA ALA A 273 2.92 24.85 2.55
C ALA A 273 3.67 24.76 3.89
N SER A 274 3.11 25.34 4.96
CA SER A 274 3.67 25.27 6.31
C SER A 274 3.70 23.82 6.82
N ALA A 275 2.62 23.07 6.66
CA ALA A 275 2.55 21.67 7.10
C ALA A 275 3.57 20.78 6.36
N VAL A 276 3.72 20.95 5.04
CA VAL A 276 4.75 20.24 4.27
C VAL A 276 6.15 20.57 4.80
N ARG A 277 6.48 21.84 5.06
CA ARG A 277 7.79 22.21 5.63
C ARG A 277 8.05 21.53 6.98
N THR A 278 7.07 21.52 7.88
CA THR A 278 7.20 20.87 9.19
C THR A 278 7.46 19.37 9.06
N GLN A 279 6.73 18.68 8.19
CA GLN A 279 6.92 17.24 7.98
C GLN A 279 8.27 16.91 7.30
N LEU A 280 8.71 17.75 6.35
CA LEU A 280 10.02 17.59 5.72
C LEU A 280 11.17 17.87 6.69
N ALA A 281 11.01 18.78 7.66
CA ALA A 281 12.01 19.02 8.69
C ALA A 281 12.23 17.80 9.60
N ALA A 282 11.20 16.96 9.79
CA ALA A 282 11.32 15.67 10.48
C ALA A 282 12.02 14.59 9.62
N HIS A 283 12.21 14.84 8.32
CA HIS A 283 12.79 13.89 7.36
C HIS A 283 13.95 14.55 6.60
N SER A 284 15.12 14.60 7.22
CA SER A 284 16.35 15.12 6.59
C SER A 284 16.64 14.40 5.26
N PRO A 285 16.99 15.13 4.18
CA PRO A 285 17.40 14.52 2.92
C PRO A 285 18.56 13.55 3.10
N LYS A 286 18.43 12.34 2.56
CA LYS A 286 19.51 11.36 2.53
C LYS A 286 20.42 11.60 1.31
N SER A 287 21.70 11.24 1.43
CA SER A 287 22.60 11.26 0.27
C SER A 287 22.07 10.35 -0.84
N GLY A 288 22.07 10.83 -2.08
CA GLY A 288 21.53 10.10 -3.23
C GLY A 288 20.01 9.98 -3.25
N GLU A 289 19.26 10.80 -2.51
CA GLU A 289 17.80 10.86 -2.54
C GLU A 289 17.32 11.95 -3.51
N ARG A 290 16.30 11.64 -4.31
CA ARG A 290 15.52 12.61 -5.09
C ARG A 290 14.12 12.71 -4.51
N ARG A 291 13.52 13.89 -4.54
CA ARG A 291 12.17 14.13 -4.01
C ARG A 291 11.26 14.68 -5.08
N PHE A 292 10.00 14.23 -5.09
CA PHE A 292 9.00 14.67 -6.04
C PHE A 292 7.74 15.14 -5.29
N GLY A 293 7.28 16.34 -5.62
CA GLY A 293 6.08 16.96 -5.07
C GLY A 293 4.90 16.79 -6.01
N PHE A 294 3.75 16.40 -5.48
CA PHE A 294 2.52 16.18 -6.23
C PHE A 294 1.31 16.79 -5.54
N LYS A 295 0.38 17.29 -6.34
CA LYS A 295 -0.98 17.58 -5.90
C LYS A 295 -1.86 16.39 -6.23
N LEU A 296 -2.44 15.76 -5.22
CA LEU A 296 -3.24 14.55 -5.38
C LEU A 296 -4.70 14.82 -5.06
N SER A 297 -5.58 14.14 -5.78
CA SER A 297 -7.02 14.16 -5.55
C SER A 297 -7.43 12.78 -5.05
N GLY A 298 -8.06 12.72 -3.87
CA GLY A 298 -8.45 11.46 -3.23
C GLY A 298 -9.61 11.64 -2.28
N CYS A 299 -9.98 10.57 -1.59
CA CYS A 299 -11.05 10.61 -0.59
C CYS A 299 -10.51 10.14 0.75
N ARG A 300 -10.31 11.06 1.71
CA ARG A 300 -9.81 10.76 3.06
C ARG A 300 -8.50 9.95 3.03
N SER A 301 -7.65 10.24 2.06
CA SER A 301 -6.35 9.63 1.88
C SER A 301 -5.41 10.01 3.03
N THR A 302 -4.52 9.10 3.39
CA THR A 302 -3.54 9.28 4.48
C THR A 302 -2.10 9.26 3.99
N GLY A 303 -1.87 8.98 2.71
CA GLY A 303 -0.54 8.97 2.11
C GLY A 303 -0.55 8.97 0.59
N ALA A 304 0.61 8.69 0.01
CA ALA A 304 0.78 8.51 -1.41
C ALA A 304 1.79 7.39 -1.72
N ALA A 305 1.74 6.87 -2.94
CA ALA A 305 2.73 5.94 -3.48
C ALA A 305 3.30 6.48 -4.79
N LEU A 306 4.59 6.28 -5.01
CA LEU A 306 5.28 6.73 -6.20
C LEU A 306 5.16 5.67 -7.29
N LEU A 307 4.86 6.10 -8.51
CA LEU A 307 4.83 5.26 -9.70
C LEU A 307 5.96 5.70 -10.62
N ILE A 308 6.77 4.76 -11.09
CA ILE A 308 7.86 5.03 -12.05
C ILE A 308 7.67 4.13 -13.26
N THR A 309 7.57 4.73 -14.45
CA THR A 309 7.54 3.97 -15.70
C THR A 309 8.95 3.69 -16.22
N PRO A 310 9.15 2.65 -17.04
CA PRO A 310 10.45 2.37 -17.66
C PRO A 310 11.02 3.55 -18.46
N GLU A 311 10.14 4.40 -19.03
CA GLU A 311 10.54 5.60 -19.78
C GLU A 311 10.97 6.78 -18.88
N GLY A 312 11.00 6.61 -17.56
CA GLY A 312 11.40 7.64 -16.61
C GLY A 312 10.30 8.65 -16.26
N ARG A 313 9.03 8.32 -16.52
CA ARG A 313 7.92 9.14 -16.03
C ARG A 313 7.60 8.78 -14.59
N VAL A 314 7.46 9.79 -13.74
CA VAL A 314 7.19 9.63 -12.32
C VAL A 314 5.87 10.30 -11.97
N SER A 315 4.92 9.53 -11.45
CA SER A 315 3.63 10.03 -10.96
C SER A 315 3.38 9.55 -9.54
N ALA A 316 2.29 9.99 -8.91
CA ALA A 316 1.92 9.51 -7.60
C ALA A 316 0.42 9.21 -7.52
N SER A 317 0.08 8.17 -6.75
CA SER A 317 -1.31 7.82 -6.44
C SER A 317 -1.57 8.07 -4.96
N PRO A 318 -2.70 8.69 -4.57
CA PRO A 318 -3.09 8.76 -3.17
C PRO A 318 -3.34 7.36 -2.60
N THR A 319 -3.08 7.19 -1.30
CA THR A 319 -3.26 5.93 -0.56
C THR A 319 -3.98 6.12 0.77
N GLY A 320 -4.52 5.04 1.33
CA GLY A 320 -5.24 5.01 2.62
C GLY A 320 -6.70 5.47 2.59
N GLY A 321 -7.23 5.85 1.43
CA GLY A 321 -8.59 6.34 1.20
C GLY A 321 -9.42 5.54 0.17
N GLU A 322 -8.93 4.38 -0.26
CA GLU A 322 -9.36 3.61 -1.44
C GLU A 322 -10.82 3.08 -1.35
N ASN A 323 -11.50 3.29 -0.23
CA ASN A 323 -12.86 2.78 0.05
C ASN A 323 -13.87 3.87 0.29
N ILE A 324 -13.37 5.07 0.50
CA ILE A 324 -14.19 6.17 0.90
C ILE A 324 -14.69 6.79 -0.38
N ARG A 325 -16.00 6.67 -0.62
CA ARG A 325 -16.65 7.44 -1.67
C ARG A 325 -16.98 8.79 -1.09
N CYS A 326 -16.19 9.79 -1.44
CA CYS A 326 -16.48 11.17 -1.09
C CYS A 326 -17.36 11.81 -2.15
N ILE A 327 -18.35 12.62 -1.74
CA ILE A 327 -19.22 13.36 -2.66
C ILE A 327 -18.40 14.36 -3.50
N ARG A 328 -17.34 14.90 -2.91
CA ARG A 328 -16.32 15.72 -3.58
C ARG A 328 -14.94 15.25 -3.17
N PRO A 329 -13.99 15.12 -4.12
CA PRO A 329 -12.62 14.76 -3.79
C PRO A 329 -11.96 15.81 -2.90
N GLU A 330 -11.21 15.31 -1.93
CA GLU A 330 -10.27 16.10 -1.13
C GLU A 330 -8.96 16.26 -1.92
N ILE A 331 -8.30 17.41 -1.73
CA ILE A 331 -7.03 17.72 -2.40
C ILE A 331 -5.90 17.65 -1.37
N TYR A 332 -4.78 17.04 -1.77
CA TYR A 332 -3.62 16.83 -0.91
C TYR A 332 -2.35 17.33 -1.59
N ALA A 333 -1.38 17.73 -0.77
CA ALA A 333 0.01 17.85 -1.18
C ALA A 333 0.78 16.64 -0.67
N ALA A 334 1.55 16.00 -1.55
CA ALA A 334 2.42 14.89 -1.23
C ALA A 334 3.86 15.19 -1.66
N VAL A 335 4.83 14.79 -0.86
CA VAL A 335 6.24 14.76 -1.24
C VAL A 335 6.75 13.34 -1.01
N LEU A 336 7.24 12.73 -2.08
CA LEU A 336 7.76 11.37 -2.07
C LEU A 336 9.27 11.40 -2.33
N ALA A 337 10.01 10.70 -1.49
CA ALA A 337 11.46 10.56 -1.56
C ALA A 337 11.82 9.20 -2.17
N VAL A 338 12.76 9.20 -3.12
CA VAL A 338 13.15 8.02 -3.89
C VAL A 338 14.67 7.99 -4.08
N PRO A 339 15.35 6.85 -3.88
CA PRO A 339 16.80 6.78 -4.10
C PRO A 339 17.16 6.95 -5.59
N VAL A 340 18.28 7.60 -5.90
CA VAL A 340 18.69 7.92 -7.28
C VAL A 340 19.00 6.68 -8.12
N ASN A 341 19.48 5.60 -7.49
CA ASN A 341 19.82 4.34 -8.16
C ASN A 341 18.59 3.55 -8.66
N VAL A 342 17.39 4.02 -8.35
CA VAL A 342 16.13 3.40 -8.79
C VAL A 342 15.49 4.15 -9.95
N LEU A 343 15.96 5.38 -10.19
CA LEU A 343 15.43 6.25 -11.21
C LEU A 343 16.18 6.01 -12.52
N PRO A 344 15.46 5.99 -13.66
CA PRO A 344 16.10 6.07 -14.97
C PRO A 344 16.95 7.34 -15.09
N THR A 345 17.93 7.35 -16.01
CA THR A 345 18.88 8.46 -16.18
C THR A 345 18.19 9.80 -16.47
N ARG A 346 17.04 9.76 -17.14
CA ARG A 346 16.17 10.92 -17.35
C ARG A 346 14.85 10.68 -16.65
N VAL A 347 14.39 11.70 -15.93
CA VAL A 347 13.15 11.63 -15.16
C VAL A 347 12.31 12.85 -15.42
N THR A 348 11.00 12.64 -15.55
CA THR A 348 10.02 13.71 -15.65
C THR A 348 8.84 13.40 -14.75
N ALA A 349 8.52 14.32 -13.84
CA ALA A 349 7.32 14.21 -13.02
C ALA A 349 6.08 14.56 -13.85
N ILE A 350 5.02 13.75 -13.70
CA ILE A 350 3.73 13.91 -14.37
C ILE A 350 2.60 13.74 -13.34
N ASP A 351 1.44 14.32 -13.62
CA ASP A 351 0.23 14.19 -12.78
C ASP A 351 -0.53 12.88 -13.05
#